data_AF-A0A6N7Y4E9-F1
#
_entry.id   AF-A0A6N7Y4E9-F1
#
_cell.length_a   1.000
_cell.length_b   1.000
_cell.length_c   1.000
_cell.angle_alpha   90.00
_cell.angle_beta   90.00
_cell.angle_gamma   90.00
#
_symmetry.space_group_name_H-M   'P 1'
#
loop_
_entity.id
_entity.type
_entity.pdbx_description
1 polymer ?
#
loop_
_entity_poly.entity_id
_entity_poly.type
_entity_poly.pdbx_seq_one_letter_code
_entity_poly.pdbx_strand_id
1 'polypeptide(L)'
;MTYKLYLDNPYLREIDARIVDKIYKDGKYYIKLNRTIFYPHLSGGQPKDKGTINGVDVVDVYEDNLDIIHVTKDNIHSDKVILTIDWENRLDNMQQHTGQHLLSAAFYKLYNGETVGFHIGQDYVYIDVTLPELTDYETEKIEIYTNRVIASNFEIKSYYIEKTDIEKIPVRKQPVVNSNIRIVEIDNIDFSPCAGTHLRSTGEIGIIKIRKWEKYKGNIRIEFVCGNRALYDYRWKNKMINDIGLFLSSKDLDVLEKVKILYAQKEDLEKTNKSLREDICIYKGEDLLRHSFKINNTSFISKIFDNMDLKEISLISNYLSNSNTLIQLYGSIYEEKGQFLINIPKEFDINLKNILKDVSEEFNIKGGGSPQTIQGGCSLEDLENLLNSFFVKIKECI
;
A
#
# COMPACT_ATOMS: atom_id res chain seq x y z
N MET A 1 -26.27 -24.40 30.19
CA MET A 1 -26.12 -22.96 29.97
C MET A 1 -24.90 -22.49 30.72
N THR A 2 -23.88 -22.05 29.99
CA THR A 2 -22.68 -21.43 30.53
C THR A 2 -23.00 -20.01 30.99
N TYR A 3 -22.63 -19.66 32.22
CA TYR A 3 -22.78 -18.29 32.73
C TYR A 3 -21.68 -17.37 32.16
N LYS A 4 -22.09 -16.30 31.46
CA LYS A 4 -21.21 -15.44 30.63
C LYS A 4 -20.70 -14.23 31.43
N LEU A 5 -19.69 -14.45 32.30
CA LEU A 5 -19.15 -13.41 33.20
C LEU A 5 -18.55 -12.19 32.48
N TYR A 6 -18.12 -12.36 31.22
CA TYR A 6 -17.58 -11.26 30.41
C TYR A 6 -18.63 -10.17 30.08
N LEU A 7 -19.92 -10.49 30.18
CA LEU A 7 -21.00 -9.51 30.00
C LEU A 7 -21.23 -8.64 31.25
N ASP A 8 -20.94 -9.20 32.43
CA ASP A 8 -21.08 -8.54 33.73
C ASP A 8 -19.84 -7.69 34.05
N ASN A 9 -18.65 -8.27 33.86
CA ASN A 9 -17.38 -7.61 34.15
C ASN A 9 -16.30 -8.03 33.13
N PRO A 10 -16.11 -7.24 32.05
CA PRO A 10 -15.13 -7.55 31.01
C PRO A 10 -13.66 -7.40 31.47
N TYR A 11 -13.41 -6.91 32.69
CA TYR A 11 -12.08 -6.71 33.27
C TYR A 11 -11.56 -7.92 34.04
N LEU A 12 -12.38 -8.96 34.21
CA LEU A 12 -11.92 -10.21 34.81
C LEU A 12 -10.86 -10.83 33.90
N ARG A 13 -9.64 -10.96 34.44
CA ARG A 13 -8.49 -11.55 33.75
C ARG A 13 -8.32 -13.03 34.08
N GLU A 14 -8.73 -13.40 35.28
CA GLU A 14 -8.59 -14.75 35.80
C GLU A 14 -9.79 -15.11 36.69
N ILE A 15 -10.32 -16.33 36.53
CA ILE A 15 -11.36 -16.88 37.41
C ILE A 15 -11.22 -18.40 37.57
N ASP A 16 -11.77 -18.92 38.67
CA ASP A 16 -12.08 -20.35 38.80
C ASP A 16 -13.36 -20.71 38.02
N ALA A 17 -13.36 -21.87 37.37
CA ALA A 17 -14.53 -22.48 36.74
C ALA A 17 -14.51 -24.01 36.87
N ARG A 18 -15.58 -24.65 36.43
CA ARG A 18 -15.70 -26.10 36.36
C ARG A 18 -16.05 -26.56 34.95
N ILE A 19 -15.31 -27.54 34.44
CA ILE A 19 -15.66 -28.30 33.24
C ILE A 19 -16.94 -29.09 33.52
N VAL A 20 -17.99 -28.83 32.74
CA VAL A 20 -19.26 -29.54 32.83
C VAL A 20 -19.40 -30.60 31.74
N ASP A 21 -18.71 -30.42 30.62
CA ASP A 21 -18.65 -31.39 29.54
C ASP A 21 -17.33 -31.23 28.76
N LYS A 22 -16.80 -32.35 28.27
CA LYS A 22 -15.54 -32.40 27.52
C LYS A 22 -15.59 -33.54 26.50
N ILE A 23 -15.48 -33.17 25.23
CA ILE A 23 -15.54 -34.11 24.10
C ILE A 23 -14.21 -34.04 23.34
N TYR A 24 -13.62 -35.19 23.03
CA TYR A 24 -12.46 -35.28 22.13
C TYR A 24 -12.94 -35.63 20.72
N LYS A 25 -12.63 -34.78 19.74
CA LYS A 25 -13.02 -34.95 18.34
C LYS A 25 -12.02 -34.26 17.42
N ASP A 26 -11.73 -34.85 16.26
CA ASP A 26 -10.88 -34.25 15.21
C ASP A 26 -9.51 -33.76 15.72
N GLY A 27 -8.93 -34.49 16.68
CA GLY A 27 -7.62 -34.15 17.26
C GLY A 27 -7.64 -33.03 18.30
N LYS A 28 -8.81 -32.57 18.76
CA LYS A 28 -8.96 -31.46 19.72
C LYS A 28 -9.95 -31.79 20.83
N TYR A 29 -9.88 -31.04 21.92
CA TYR A 29 -10.82 -31.11 23.04
C TYR A 29 -11.77 -29.92 23.00
N TYR A 30 -13.07 -30.21 23.02
CA TYR A 30 -14.17 -29.25 23.06
C TYR A 30 -14.73 -29.22 24.48
N ILE A 31 -14.57 -28.08 25.15
CA ILE A 31 -14.78 -27.94 26.59
C ILE A 31 -15.91 -26.96 26.84
N LYS A 32 -16.91 -27.42 27.57
CA LYS A 32 -18.00 -26.60 28.09
C LYS A 32 -17.78 -26.37 29.58
N LEU A 33 -17.93 -25.12 30.01
CA LEU A 33 -17.75 -24.70 31.39
C LEU A 33 -19.08 -24.27 32.01
N ASN A 34 -19.17 -24.32 33.34
CA ASN A 34 -20.32 -23.77 34.08
C ASN A 34 -20.40 -22.25 33.96
N ARG A 35 -19.25 -21.56 33.91
CA ARG A 35 -19.10 -20.12 33.72
C ARG A 35 -17.82 -19.79 32.96
N THR A 36 -17.78 -18.69 32.22
CA THR A 36 -16.60 -18.29 31.45
C THR A 36 -16.43 -16.78 31.37
N ILE A 37 -15.16 -16.35 31.30
CA ILE A 37 -14.74 -14.98 30.99
C ILE A 37 -14.30 -14.82 29.53
N PHE A 38 -14.31 -15.86 28.70
CA PHE A 38 -13.97 -15.78 27.28
C PHE A 38 -15.16 -15.33 26.45
N TYR A 39 -14.97 -14.29 25.63
CA TYR A 39 -15.90 -13.85 24.61
C TYR A 39 -15.73 -14.71 23.34
N PRO A 40 -16.82 -15.31 22.81
CA PRO A 40 -16.80 -16.35 21.79
C PRO A 40 -16.84 -15.87 20.33
N HIS A 41 -16.59 -14.60 20.02
CA HIS A 41 -16.89 -13.99 18.71
C HIS A 41 -18.38 -14.14 18.32
N LEU A 42 -19.18 -13.13 18.67
CA LEU A 42 -20.61 -13.11 18.33
C LEU A 42 -20.87 -12.37 17.01
N SER A 43 -22.11 -12.43 16.54
CA SER A 43 -22.66 -11.58 15.48
C SER A 43 -22.59 -10.10 15.86
N GLY A 44 -21.40 -9.52 15.75
CA GLY A 44 -21.10 -8.18 16.27
C GLY A 44 -19.65 -7.78 16.06
N GLY A 45 -18.95 -8.37 15.08
CA GLY A 45 -17.67 -7.87 14.53
C GLY A 45 -16.44 -7.89 15.45
N GLN A 46 -16.58 -8.01 16.77
CA GLN A 46 -15.47 -8.12 17.71
C GLN A 46 -14.84 -9.53 17.65
N PRO A 47 -13.51 -9.66 17.53
CA PRO A 47 -12.82 -10.95 17.59
C PRO A 47 -13.06 -11.71 18.92
N LYS A 48 -12.98 -13.04 18.88
CA LYS A 48 -12.93 -13.89 20.07
C LYS A 48 -11.69 -13.57 20.91
N ASP A 49 -11.79 -13.85 22.21
CA ASP A 49 -10.63 -13.74 23.08
C ASP A 49 -9.62 -14.85 22.88
N LYS A 50 -8.40 -14.55 23.32
CA LYS A 50 -7.30 -15.50 23.50
C LYS A 50 -7.04 -15.70 24.98
N GLY A 51 -6.41 -16.82 25.32
CA GLY A 51 -6.10 -17.15 26.71
C GLY A 51 -5.88 -18.64 26.92
N THR A 52 -5.90 -19.06 28.18
CA THR A 52 -5.64 -20.44 28.60
C THR A 52 -6.68 -20.96 29.59
N ILE A 53 -6.78 -22.28 29.69
CA ILE A 53 -7.50 -23.00 30.74
C ILE A 53 -6.49 -23.93 31.43
N ASN A 54 -6.20 -23.70 32.71
CA ASN A 54 -5.11 -24.37 33.44
C ASN A 54 -3.76 -24.32 32.69
N GLY A 55 -3.45 -23.21 32.03
CA GLY A 55 -2.22 -23.05 31.24
C GLY A 55 -2.23 -23.74 29.87
N VAL A 56 -3.31 -24.44 29.49
CA VAL A 56 -3.48 -24.99 28.14
C VAL A 56 -4.11 -23.94 27.23
N ASP A 57 -3.50 -23.69 26.08
CA ASP A 57 -3.95 -22.70 25.11
C ASP A 57 -5.34 -23.00 24.55
N VAL A 58 -6.20 -21.98 24.60
CA VAL A 58 -7.50 -21.98 23.94
C VAL A 58 -7.32 -21.50 22.51
N VAL A 59 -7.45 -22.42 21.54
CA VAL A 59 -7.27 -22.13 20.12
C VAL A 59 -8.54 -21.59 19.46
N ASP A 60 -9.70 -21.85 20.06
CA ASP A 60 -10.98 -21.34 19.60
C ASP A 60 -11.98 -21.18 20.73
N VAL A 61 -12.88 -20.23 20.58
CA VAL A 61 -14.02 -20.02 21.47
C VAL A 61 -15.19 -19.62 20.58
N TYR A 62 -16.30 -20.35 20.68
CA TYR A 62 -17.51 -20.05 19.92
C TYR A 62 -18.77 -20.35 20.74
N GLU A 63 -19.87 -19.72 20.35
CA GLU A 63 -21.19 -19.99 20.92
C GLU A 63 -21.84 -21.15 20.16
N ASP A 64 -22.29 -22.16 20.91
CA ASP A 64 -23.10 -23.25 20.39
C ASP A 64 -24.43 -23.27 21.16
N ASN A 65 -25.49 -22.86 20.46
CA ASN A 65 -26.80 -22.55 21.03
C ASN A 65 -26.76 -21.45 22.11
N LEU A 66 -26.63 -21.84 23.38
CA LEU A 66 -26.59 -20.94 24.55
C LEU A 66 -25.39 -21.21 25.45
N ASP A 67 -24.53 -22.16 25.07
CA ASP A 67 -23.32 -22.52 25.78
C ASP A 67 -22.09 -21.99 25.05
N ILE A 68 -21.01 -21.78 25.80
CA ILE A 68 -19.74 -21.34 25.25
C ILE A 68 -18.79 -22.54 25.20
N ILE A 69 -18.32 -22.85 23.99
CA ILE A 69 -17.42 -23.95 23.72
C ILE A 69 -16.00 -23.40 23.58
N HIS A 70 -15.07 -24.00 24.33
CA HIS A 70 -13.65 -23.66 24.30
C HIS A 70 -12.90 -24.83 23.67
N VAL A 71 -12.08 -24.56 22.67
CA VAL A 71 -11.34 -25.58 21.94
C VAL A 71 -9.89 -25.52 22.33
N THR A 72 -9.32 -26.66 22.71
CA THR A 72 -7.91 -26.82 23.11
C THR A 72 -7.29 -28.00 22.34
N LYS A 73 -5.96 -27.96 22.14
CA LYS A 73 -5.24 -29.09 21.52
C LYS A 73 -4.90 -30.17 22.53
N ASP A 74 -4.46 -29.76 23.71
CA ASP A 74 -4.05 -30.65 24.79
C ASP A 74 -5.19 -30.91 25.78
N ASN A 75 -5.13 -32.05 26.46
CA ASN A 75 -6.15 -32.43 27.43
C ASN A 75 -5.99 -31.64 28.74
N ILE A 76 -7.11 -31.35 29.40
CA ILE A 76 -7.15 -30.79 30.75
C ILE A 76 -7.64 -31.87 31.71
N HIS A 77 -6.77 -32.30 32.61
CA HIS A 77 -7.01 -33.47 33.48
C HIS A 77 -7.88 -33.20 34.71
N SER A 78 -8.12 -31.93 35.06
CA SER A 78 -8.93 -31.53 36.21
C SER A 78 -10.26 -30.92 35.77
N ASP A 79 -11.35 -31.27 36.47
CA ASP A 79 -12.65 -30.61 36.28
C ASP A 79 -12.66 -29.19 36.85
N LYS A 80 -11.88 -28.92 37.90
CA LYS A 80 -11.69 -27.57 38.44
C LYS A 80 -10.55 -26.91 37.68
N VAL A 81 -10.85 -25.76 37.08
CA VAL A 81 -9.93 -25.08 36.18
C VAL A 81 -9.85 -23.60 36.47
N ILE A 82 -8.69 -23.02 36.20
CA ILE A 82 -8.45 -21.58 36.19
C ILE A 82 -8.50 -21.13 34.73
N LEU A 83 -9.32 -20.13 34.44
CA LEU A 83 -9.41 -19.48 33.14
C LEU A 83 -8.57 -18.22 33.18
N THR A 84 -7.67 -18.02 32.21
CA THR A 84 -6.84 -16.81 32.12
C THR A 84 -6.97 -16.20 30.73
N ILE A 85 -7.25 -14.89 30.65
CA ILE A 85 -7.38 -14.15 29.40
C ILE A 85 -6.04 -13.51 29.01
N ASP A 86 -5.71 -13.53 27.72
CA ASP A 86 -4.71 -12.63 27.14
C ASP A 86 -5.23 -11.19 27.24
N TRP A 87 -4.81 -10.51 28.32
CA TRP A 87 -5.34 -9.21 28.67
C TRP A 87 -5.03 -8.13 27.63
N GLU A 88 -3.85 -8.17 27.01
CA GLU A 88 -3.49 -7.19 25.98
C GLU A 88 -4.41 -7.32 24.77
N ASN A 89 -4.73 -8.55 24.37
CA ASN A 89 -5.69 -8.78 23.29
C ASN A 89 -7.12 -8.34 23.67
N ARG A 90 -7.58 -8.67 24.89
CA ARG A 90 -8.90 -8.24 25.39
C ARG A 90 -9.02 -6.73 25.42
N LEU A 91 -8.03 -6.05 26.01
CA LEU A 91 -8.02 -4.60 26.15
C LEU A 91 -8.00 -3.93 24.78
N ASP A 92 -7.19 -4.41 23.85
CA ASP A 92 -7.18 -3.92 22.46
C ASP A 92 -8.58 -4.03 21.82
N ASN A 93 -9.20 -5.21 21.88
CA ASN A 93 -10.55 -5.40 21.35
C ASN A 93 -11.58 -4.47 22.00
N MET A 94 -11.52 -4.28 23.33
CA MET A 94 -12.39 -3.35 24.07
C MET A 94 -12.16 -1.89 23.64
N GLN A 95 -10.90 -1.48 23.41
CA GLN A 95 -10.56 -0.15 22.92
C GLN A 95 -11.11 0.07 21.51
N GLN A 96 -10.90 -0.88 20.59
CA GLN A 96 -11.38 -0.76 19.21
C GLN A 96 -12.91 -0.75 19.15
N HIS A 97 -13.56 -1.62 19.91
CA HIS A 97 -15.01 -1.72 19.92
C HIS A 97 -15.66 -0.49 20.55
N THR A 98 -15.18 -0.05 21.71
CA THR A 98 -15.71 1.17 22.34
C THR A 98 -15.45 2.41 21.49
N GLY A 99 -14.25 2.52 20.90
CA GLY A 99 -13.92 3.59 19.95
C GLY A 99 -14.80 3.58 18.71
N GLN A 100 -15.18 2.40 18.22
CA GLN A 100 -16.15 2.27 17.13
C GLN A 100 -17.51 2.88 17.48
N HIS A 101 -18.08 2.53 18.63
CA HIS A 101 -19.36 3.09 19.07
C HIS A 101 -19.32 4.61 19.15
N LEU A 102 -18.25 5.14 19.75
CA LEU A 102 -18.09 6.57 19.93
C LEU A 102 -17.88 7.31 18.60
N LEU A 103 -17.08 6.75 17.69
CA LEU A 103 -16.88 7.32 16.36
C LEU A 103 -18.20 7.32 15.57
N SER A 104 -18.95 6.23 15.62
CA SER A 104 -20.26 6.14 14.97
C SER A 104 -21.26 7.14 15.54
N ALA A 105 -21.26 7.38 16.86
CA ALA A 105 -22.07 8.42 17.49
C ALA A 105 -21.65 9.84 17.03
N ALA A 106 -20.35 10.09 16.86
CA ALA A 106 -19.84 11.35 16.34
C ALA A 106 -20.29 11.62 14.89
N PHE A 107 -20.21 10.62 14.01
CA PHE A 107 -20.71 10.71 12.64
C PHE A 107 -22.21 11.01 12.60
N TYR A 108 -23.00 10.29 13.38
CA TYR A 108 -24.44 10.50 13.45
C TYR A 108 -24.78 11.91 13.96
N LYS A 109 -24.15 12.34 15.06
CA LYS A 109 -24.42 13.64 15.67
C LYS A 109 -24.06 14.83 14.80
N LEU A 110 -22.92 14.77 14.11
CA LEU A 110 -22.40 15.91 13.34
C LEU A 110 -22.95 15.96 11.91
N TYR A 111 -23.25 14.80 11.31
CA TYR A 111 -23.55 14.69 9.87
C TYR A 111 -24.73 13.76 9.55
N ASN A 112 -25.44 13.25 10.56
CA ASN A 112 -26.52 12.27 10.38
C ASN A 112 -26.08 11.02 9.59
N GLY A 113 -24.80 10.66 9.69
CA GLY A 113 -24.23 9.47 9.06
C GLY A 113 -24.46 8.22 9.91
N GLU A 114 -25.29 7.29 9.43
CA GLU A 114 -25.57 6.03 10.11
C GLU A 114 -24.50 4.99 9.80
N THR A 115 -24.12 4.19 10.80
CA THR A 115 -23.17 3.09 10.60
C THR A 115 -23.91 1.84 10.10
N VAL A 116 -23.61 1.43 8.87
CA VAL A 116 -24.23 0.27 8.20
C VAL A 116 -23.32 -0.96 8.18
N GLY A 117 -22.02 -0.79 8.45
CA GLY A 117 -21.07 -1.87 8.53
C GLY A 117 -19.93 -1.54 9.48
N PHE A 118 -19.30 -2.56 10.06
CA PHE A 118 -18.07 -2.41 10.81
C PHE A 118 -17.28 -3.71 10.83
N HIS A 119 -15.99 -3.61 11.09
CA HIS A 119 -15.10 -4.75 11.22
C HIS A 119 -13.92 -4.40 12.13
N ILE A 120 -13.58 -5.29 13.05
CA ILE A 120 -12.38 -5.20 13.88
C ILE A 120 -11.44 -6.33 13.43
N GLY A 121 -10.47 -5.99 12.59
CA GLY A 121 -9.40 -6.89 12.16
C GLY A 121 -8.18 -6.80 13.07
N GLN A 122 -7.14 -7.58 12.75
CA GLN A 122 -5.86 -7.51 13.46
C GLN A 122 -5.09 -6.22 13.15
N ASP A 123 -5.04 -5.83 11.87
CA ASP A 123 -4.24 -4.68 11.42
C ASP A 123 -5.07 -3.42 11.14
N TYR A 124 -6.36 -3.59 10.85
CA TYR A 124 -7.26 -2.50 10.50
C TYR A 124 -8.63 -2.65 11.17
N VAL A 125 -9.24 -1.52 11.49
CA VAL A 125 -10.61 -1.42 11.99
C VAL A 125 -11.33 -0.43 11.10
N TYR A 126 -12.56 -0.74 10.70
CA TYR A 126 -13.35 0.19 9.92
C TYR A 126 -14.83 0.24 10.31
N ILE A 127 -15.45 1.37 9.98
CA ILE A 127 -16.91 1.53 9.89
C ILE A 127 -17.29 1.97 8.47
N ASP A 128 -18.46 1.52 8.01
CA ASP A 128 -19.10 2.00 6.79
C ASP A 128 -20.26 2.91 7.20
N VAL A 129 -20.25 4.16 6.75
CA VAL A 129 -21.18 5.23 7.16
C VAL A 129 -21.98 5.73 5.97
N THR A 130 -23.29 5.92 6.14
CA THR A 130 -24.21 6.42 5.11
C THR A 130 -24.03 7.92 4.90
N LEU A 131 -22.99 8.29 4.16
CA LEU A 131 -22.73 9.65 3.74
C LEU A 131 -22.45 9.67 2.23
N PRO A 132 -22.95 10.68 1.50
CA PRO A 132 -22.69 10.78 0.06
C PRO A 132 -21.22 11.14 -0.20
N GLU A 133 -20.67 12.04 0.62
CA GLU A 133 -19.31 12.57 0.53
C GLU A 133 -18.77 12.86 1.93
N LEU A 134 -17.45 12.95 2.02
CA LEU A 134 -16.73 13.35 3.22
C LEU A 134 -15.51 14.14 2.76
N THR A 135 -15.20 15.25 3.43
CA THR A 135 -14.00 16.05 3.18
C THR A 135 -12.97 15.84 4.29
N ASP A 136 -11.72 16.22 4.02
CA ASP A 136 -10.65 16.16 5.04
C ASP A 136 -10.97 17.04 6.25
N TYR A 137 -11.56 18.23 6.03
CA TYR A 137 -11.99 19.13 7.10
C TYR A 137 -13.09 18.51 7.98
N GLU A 138 -14.08 17.85 7.39
CA GLU A 138 -15.14 17.17 8.14
C GLU A 138 -14.59 15.96 8.90
N THR A 139 -13.69 15.19 8.27
CA THR A 139 -12.99 14.07 8.91
C THR A 139 -12.21 14.52 10.13
N GLU A 140 -11.45 15.61 10.01
CA GLU A 140 -10.70 16.20 11.11
C GLU A 140 -11.64 16.68 12.23
N LYS A 141 -12.74 17.35 11.88
CA LYS A 141 -13.74 17.81 12.86
C LYS A 141 -14.36 16.64 13.63
N ILE A 142 -14.66 15.52 12.96
CA ILE A 142 -15.18 14.30 13.59
C ILE A 142 -14.13 13.71 14.53
N GLU A 143 -12.88 13.56 14.08
CA GLU A 143 -11.79 13.03 14.91
C GLU A 143 -11.56 13.88 16.16
N ILE A 144 -11.50 15.21 16.02
CA ILE A 144 -11.34 16.15 17.13
C ILE A 144 -12.53 16.05 18.09
N TYR A 145 -13.76 16.03 17.58
CA TYR A 145 -14.94 15.88 18.44
C TYR A 145 -14.91 14.57 19.22
N THR A 146 -14.58 13.47 18.55
CA THR A 146 -14.50 12.13 19.16
C THR A 146 -13.45 12.10 20.26
N ASN A 147 -12.24 12.62 20.00
CA ASN A 147 -11.17 12.69 21.02
C ASN A 147 -11.51 13.64 22.18
N ARG A 148 -12.31 14.69 21.98
CA ARG A 148 -12.82 15.51 23.09
C ARG A 148 -13.74 14.71 24.00
N VAL A 149 -14.62 13.89 23.45
CA VAL A 149 -15.49 13.00 24.24
C VAL A 149 -14.69 11.93 24.98
N ILE A 150 -13.62 11.41 24.36
CA ILE A 150 -12.64 10.53 25.03
C ILE A 150 -12.02 11.23 26.23
N ALA A 151 -11.48 12.45 26.04
CA ALA A 151 -10.82 13.21 27.09
C ALA A 151 -11.75 13.61 28.25
N SER A 152 -13.06 13.75 28.00
CA SER A 152 -14.07 14.01 29.03
C SER A 152 -14.32 12.81 29.96
N ASN A 153 -13.86 11.61 29.61
CA ASN A 153 -13.91 10.41 30.45
C ASN A 153 -15.34 10.05 30.95
N PHE A 154 -16.31 10.10 30.05
CA PHE A 154 -17.71 9.75 30.33
C PHE A 154 -17.85 8.27 30.74
N GLU A 155 -18.82 7.98 31.61
CA GLU A 155 -19.13 6.62 32.05
C GLU A 155 -19.72 5.79 30.92
N ILE A 156 -19.32 4.51 30.88
CA ILE A 156 -19.87 3.49 30.00
C ILE A 156 -20.46 2.39 30.87
N LYS A 157 -21.77 2.18 30.73
CA LYS A 157 -22.51 1.16 31.47
C LYS A 157 -23.21 0.19 30.52
N SER A 158 -23.50 -0.99 31.04
CA SER A 158 -24.25 -2.01 30.31
C SER A 158 -25.39 -2.52 31.16
N TYR A 159 -26.57 -2.66 30.57
CA TYR A 159 -27.77 -3.14 31.25
C TYR A 159 -28.69 -3.84 30.25
N TYR A 160 -29.68 -4.56 30.78
CA TYR A 160 -30.66 -5.28 29.98
C TYR A 160 -31.99 -4.55 30.00
N ILE A 161 -32.66 -4.52 28.84
CA ILE A 161 -34.02 -4.03 28.71
C ILE A 161 -34.90 -5.06 28.00
N GLU A 162 -36.21 -4.92 28.19
CA GLU A 162 -37.19 -5.64 27.39
C GLU A 162 -37.50 -4.89 26.09
N LYS A 163 -38.03 -5.61 25.10
CA LYS A 163 -38.39 -5.02 23.80
C LYS A 163 -39.41 -3.89 23.92
N THR A 164 -40.29 -3.94 24.92
CA THR A 164 -41.29 -2.88 25.18
C THR A 164 -40.67 -1.55 25.62
N ASP A 165 -39.41 -1.56 26.07
CA ASP A 165 -38.71 -0.36 26.53
C ASP A 165 -37.76 0.23 25.48
N ILE A 166 -37.55 -0.45 24.34
CA ILE A 166 -36.61 -0.01 23.30
C ILE A 166 -36.98 1.36 22.72
N GLU A 167 -38.28 1.64 22.56
CA GLU A 167 -38.79 2.92 22.03
C GLU A 167 -38.59 4.09 23.00
N LYS A 168 -38.29 3.81 24.27
CA LYS A 168 -38.03 4.83 25.30
C LYS A 168 -36.58 5.31 25.28
N ILE A 169 -35.70 4.66 24.51
CA ILE A 169 -34.27 4.91 24.46
C ILE A 169 -33.89 5.26 23.01
N PRO A 170 -33.08 6.31 22.76
CA PRO A 170 -32.70 6.72 21.41
C PRO A 170 -31.62 5.79 20.82
N VAL A 171 -31.97 4.53 20.58
CA VAL A 171 -31.05 3.56 20.00
C VAL A 171 -30.78 3.85 18.53
N ARG A 172 -29.51 3.80 18.10
CA ARG A 172 -29.14 4.03 16.69
C ARG A 172 -29.45 2.85 15.77
N LYS A 173 -29.58 1.64 16.32
CA LYS A 173 -29.86 0.42 15.57
C LYS A 173 -30.87 -0.43 16.30
N GLN A 174 -31.82 -0.99 15.55
CA GLN A 174 -32.80 -1.91 16.11
C GLN A 174 -32.14 -3.23 16.54
N PRO A 175 -32.50 -3.79 17.71
CA PRO A 175 -31.97 -5.05 18.18
C PRO A 175 -32.46 -6.22 17.32
N VAL A 176 -31.62 -7.23 17.16
CA VAL A 176 -31.96 -8.47 16.41
C VAL A 176 -32.75 -9.45 17.29
N VAL A 177 -32.61 -9.35 18.61
CA VAL A 177 -33.28 -10.21 19.59
C VAL A 177 -34.52 -9.52 20.20
N ASN A 178 -35.50 -10.32 20.59
CA ASN A 178 -36.82 -9.85 21.03
C ASN A 178 -37.02 -9.77 22.55
N SER A 179 -36.03 -10.19 23.36
CA SER A 179 -36.05 -10.13 24.82
C SER A 179 -34.62 -10.10 25.37
N ASN A 180 -34.43 -9.64 26.61
CA ASN A 180 -33.12 -9.48 27.25
C ASN A 180 -32.09 -8.76 26.36
N ILE A 181 -32.47 -7.60 25.83
CA ILE A 181 -31.61 -6.82 24.94
C ILE A 181 -30.55 -6.11 25.79
N ARG A 182 -29.28 -6.48 25.61
CA ARG A 182 -28.16 -5.78 26.26
C ARG A 182 -27.89 -4.45 25.57
N ILE A 183 -28.00 -3.37 26.31
CA ILE A 183 -27.67 -2.01 25.89
C ILE A 183 -26.31 -1.64 26.48
N VAL A 184 -25.44 -1.10 25.62
CA VAL A 184 -24.24 -0.39 26.01
C VAL A 184 -24.54 1.09 25.84
N GLU A 185 -24.44 1.84 26.94
CA GLU A 185 -24.69 3.27 26.99
C GLU A 185 -23.39 4.00 27.31
N ILE A 186 -23.09 5.02 26.51
CA ILE A 186 -22.01 5.98 26.75
C ILE A 186 -22.68 7.27 27.20
N ASP A 187 -22.71 7.56 28.51
CA ASP A 187 -23.35 8.71 29.19
C ASP A 187 -24.29 9.60 28.34
N ASN A 188 -25.44 9.07 27.91
CA ASN A 188 -26.42 9.78 27.07
C ASN A 188 -25.94 10.27 25.68
N ILE A 189 -24.74 9.90 25.26
CA ILE A 189 -24.13 10.19 23.97
C ILE A 189 -24.46 9.10 22.94
N ASP A 190 -24.38 7.83 23.36
CA ASP A 190 -24.70 6.69 22.51
C ASP A 190 -25.47 5.62 23.29
N PHE A 191 -26.45 5.02 22.63
CA PHE A 191 -27.22 3.89 23.13
C PHE A 191 -27.24 2.82 22.04
N SER A 192 -26.57 1.70 22.31
CA SER A 192 -26.38 0.68 21.29
C SER A 192 -26.70 -0.72 21.81
N PRO A 193 -27.61 -1.47 21.15
CA PRO A 193 -27.75 -2.89 21.40
C PRO A 193 -26.46 -3.62 21.01
N CYS A 194 -25.70 -4.09 22.01
CA CYS A 194 -24.41 -4.71 21.78
C CYS A 194 -24.10 -5.79 22.83
N ALA A 195 -23.63 -6.95 22.35
CA ALA A 195 -23.21 -8.08 23.17
C ALA A 195 -21.68 -8.20 23.31
N GLY A 196 -20.92 -7.22 22.81
CA GLY A 196 -19.47 -7.16 22.92
C GLY A 196 -18.97 -6.68 24.28
N THR A 197 -17.66 -6.77 24.48
CA THR A 197 -16.98 -6.25 25.67
C THR A 197 -16.59 -4.80 25.47
N HIS A 198 -16.85 -3.95 26.46
CA HIS A 198 -16.58 -2.51 26.39
C HIS A 198 -15.79 -2.04 27.61
N LEU A 199 -15.13 -0.90 27.45
CA LEU A 199 -14.47 -0.18 28.54
C LEU A 199 -15.50 0.39 29.53
N ARG A 200 -15.05 0.81 30.72
CA ARG A 200 -15.93 1.44 31.74
C ARG A 200 -16.01 2.95 31.60
N SER A 201 -15.04 3.58 30.96
CA SER A 201 -15.12 4.99 30.63
C SER A 201 -14.47 5.32 29.28
N THR A 202 -14.88 6.43 28.68
CA THR A 202 -14.35 6.84 27.37
C THR A 202 -12.86 7.14 27.42
N GLY A 203 -12.32 7.59 28.55
CA GLY A 203 -10.90 7.91 28.69
C GLY A 203 -9.98 6.69 28.56
N GLU A 204 -10.47 5.49 28.83
CA GLU A 204 -9.70 4.24 28.67
C GLU A 204 -9.46 3.88 27.20
N ILE A 205 -10.16 4.53 26.26
CA ILE A 205 -9.88 4.43 24.81
C ILE A 205 -8.48 5.01 24.51
N GLY A 206 -8.02 5.98 25.29
CA GLY A 206 -6.77 6.71 25.06
C GLY A 206 -6.94 7.78 24.00
N ILE A 207 -6.73 7.41 22.74
CA ILE A 207 -7.01 8.27 21.57
C ILE A 207 -7.66 7.44 20.47
N ILE A 208 -8.32 8.11 19.55
CA ILE A 208 -8.72 7.54 18.26
C ILE A 208 -8.06 8.32 17.13
N LYS A 209 -7.57 7.59 16.13
CA LYS A 209 -7.00 8.18 14.91
C LYS A 209 -7.68 7.58 13.68
N ILE A 210 -8.28 8.43 12.87
CA ILE A 210 -8.72 8.10 11.51
C ILE A 210 -7.47 8.08 10.62
N ARG A 211 -7.20 6.93 10.00
CA ARG A 211 -6.00 6.73 9.17
C ARG A 211 -6.26 7.11 7.72
N LYS A 212 -7.44 6.78 7.22
CA LYS A 212 -7.91 7.09 5.87
C LYS A 212 -9.42 6.86 5.77
N TRP A 213 -9.99 7.35 4.69
CA TRP A 213 -11.38 7.11 4.31
C TRP A 213 -11.50 6.99 2.80
N GLU A 214 -12.52 6.26 2.33
CA GLU A 214 -12.77 6.06 0.90
C GLU A 214 -14.26 5.85 0.59
N LYS A 215 -14.70 6.17 -0.62
CA LYS A 215 -16.04 5.82 -1.10
C LYS A 215 -16.13 4.29 -1.27
N TYR A 216 -17.13 3.66 -0.67
CA TYR A 216 -17.33 2.22 -0.70
C TYR A 216 -18.83 1.87 -0.83
N LYS A 217 -19.22 1.30 -1.96
CA LYS A 217 -20.60 0.81 -2.24
C LYS A 217 -21.71 1.83 -1.93
N GLY A 218 -21.50 3.10 -2.30
CA GLY A 218 -22.47 4.18 -2.04
C GLY A 218 -22.44 4.74 -0.61
N ASN A 219 -21.51 4.28 0.22
CA ASN A 219 -21.24 4.77 1.58
C ASN A 219 -19.79 5.29 1.67
N ILE A 220 -19.38 5.79 2.83
CA ILE A 220 -17.98 6.11 3.14
C ILE A 220 -17.44 5.07 4.13
N ARG A 221 -16.33 4.41 3.78
CA ARG A 221 -15.58 3.56 4.69
C ARG A 221 -14.53 4.38 5.40
N ILE A 222 -14.50 4.30 6.73
CA ILE A 222 -13.56 5.00 7.60
C ILE A 222 -12.65 3.97 8.25
N GLU A 223 -11.35 4.00 7.96
CA GLU A 223 -10.37 3.19 8.67
C GLU A 223 -9.81 3.98 9.85
N PHE A 224 -9.82 3.38 11.03
CA PHE A 224 -9.35 4.02 12.26
C PHE A 224 -8.67 3.03 13.20
N VAL A 225 -7.97 3.57 14.20
CA VAL A 225 -7.35 2.80 15.28
C VAL A 225 -7.51 3.55 16.60
N CYS A 226 -7.63 2.80 17.70
CA CYS A 226 -7.75 3.33 19.06
C CYS A 226 -6.63 2.85 19.97
N GLY A 227 -6.40 3.56 21.06
CA GLY A 227 -5.56 3.13 22.18
C GLY A 227 -4.15 2.70 21.77
N ASN A 228 -3.76 1.48 22.15
CA ASN A 228 -2.41 0.99 21.87
C ASN A 228 -2.10 0.92 20.36
N ARG A 229 -3.09 0.60 19.51
CA ARG A 229 -2.89 0.62 18.05
C ARG A 229 -2.59 2.01 17.52
N ALA A 230 -3.27 3.03 18.04
CA ALA A 230 -3.00 4.42 17.68
C ALA A 230 -1.62 4.88 18.17
N LEU A 231 -1.19 4.44 19.36
CA LEU A 231 0.17 4.69 19.84
C LEU A 231 1.22 4.03 18.93
N TYR A 232 1.03 2.77 18.54
CA TYR A 232 1.94 2.10 17.60
C TYR A 232 1.96 2.79 16.23
N ASP A 233 0.80 3.24 15.74
CA ASP A 233 0.70 4.00 14.50
C ASP A 233 1.51 5.30 14.55
N TYR A 234 1.41 6.06 15.65
CA TYR A 234 2.24 7.24 15.88
C TYR A 234 3.73 6.91 15.96
N ARG A 235 4.10 5.85 16.70
CA ARG A 235 5.52 5.48 16.92
C ARG A 235 6.25 5.22 15.61
N TRP A 236 5.69 4.43 14.69
CA TRP A 236 6.37 4.12 13.44
C TRP A 236 6.41 5.36 12.52
N LYS A 237 5.33 6.15 12.45
CA LYS A 237 5.31 7.40 11.67
C LYS A 237 6.32 8.42 12.18
N ASN A 238 6.38 8.60 13.50
CA ASN A 238 7.35 9.48 14.14
C ASN A 238 8.79 9.02 13.85
N LYS A 239 9.05 7.71 13.93
CA LYS A 239 10.37 7.17 13.54
C LYS A 239 10.70 7.48 12.08
N MET A 240 9.77 7.25 11.15
CA MET A 240 9.99 7.52 9.73
C MET A 240 10.24 9.01 9.46
N ILE A 241 9.47 9.92 10.07
CA ILE A 241 9.67 11.36 9.91
C ILE A 241 11.03 11.79 10.46
N ASN A 242 11.45 11.29 11.62
CA ASN A 242 12.77 11.58 12.18
C ASN A 242 13.90 11.04 11.30
N ASP A 243 13.78 9.80 10.81
CA ASP A 243 14.79 9.18 9.94
C ASP A 243 14.93 9.95 8.61
N ILE A 244 13.81 10.37 8.00
CA ILE A 244 13.80 11.20 6.78
C ILE A 244 14.35 12.60 7.08
N GLY A 245 13.95 13.20 8.21
CA GLY A 245 14.43 14.51 8.65
C GLY A 245 15.94 14.52 8.82
N LEU A 246 16.50 13.49 9.44
CA LEU A 246 17.95 13.32 9.56
C LEU A 246 18.63 13.18 8.19
N PHE A 247 18.07 12.35 7.31
CA PHE A 247 18.60 12.13 5.96
C PHE A 247 18.61 13.42 5.13
N LEU A 248 17.57 14.24 5.24
CA LEU A 248 17.44 15.50 4.50
C LEU A 248 18.03 16.71 5.24
N SER A 249 18.59 16.51 6.44
CA SER A 249 19.02 17.61 7.33
C SER A 249 17.92 18.66 7.53
N SER A 250 16.73 18.19 7.89
CA SER A 250 15.47 18.93 8.00
C SER A 250 14.82 18.77 9.36
N LYS A 251 14.05 19.77 9.79
CA LYS A 251 13.08 19.61 10.88
C LYS A 251 11.85 18.84 10.36
N ASP A 252 11.12 18.22 11.28
CA ASP A 252 9.95 17.37 11.01
C ASP A 252 8.90 18.04 10.12
N LEU A 253 8.52 19.28 10.44
CA LEU A 253 7.51 20.04 9.69
C LEU A 253 7.99 20.48 8.30
N ASP A 254 9.30 20.51 8.08
CA ASP A 254 9.93 20.96 6.84
C ASP A 254 10.25 19.79 5.90
N VAL A 255 10.08 18.54 6.34
CA VAL A 255 10.45 17.33 5.59
C VAL A 255 9.80 17.31 4.21
N LEU A 256 8.49 17.60 4.11
CA LEU A 256 7.78 17.59 2.83
C LEU A 256 8.35 18.62 1.85
N GLU A 257 8.69 19.81 2.35
CA GLU A 257 9.25 20.87 1.52
C GLU A 257 10.65 20.50 1.02
N LYS A 258 11.49 19.90 1.87
CA LYS A 258 12.80 19.38 1.46
C LYS A 258 12.70 18.28 0.40
N VAL A 259 11.71 17.40 0.49
CA VAL A 259 11.45 16.39 -0.55
C VAL A 259 11.09 17.05 -1.88
N LYS A 260 10.22 18.08 -1.87
CA LYS A 260 9.86 18.82 -3.10
C LYS A 260 11.07 19.49 -3.73
N ILE A 261 11.91 20.14 -2.92
CA ILE A 261 13.16 20.78 -3.41
C ILE A 261 14.09 19.73 -4.03
N LEU A 262 14.30 18.60 -3.37
CA LEU A 262 15.14 17.52 -3.89
C LEU A 262 14.61 16.98 -5.23
N TYR A 263 13.29 16.81 -5.34
CA TYR A 263 12.66 16.36 -6.58
C TYR A 263 12.82 17.37 -7.71
N ALA A 264 12.64 18.67 -7.45
CA ALA A 264 12.87 19.72 -8.43
C ALA A 264 14.34 19.79 -8.88
N GLN A 265 15.29 19.63 -7.95
CA GLN A 265 16.72 19.58 -8.27
C GLN A 265 17.07 18.37 -9.14
N LYS A 266 16.46 17.20 -8.88
CA LYS A 266 16.62 16.02 -9.74
C LYS A 266 16.17 16.31 -11.17
N GLU A 267 14.99 16.91 -11.36
CA GLU A 267 14.48 17.23 -12.70
C GLU A 267 15.38 18.25 -13.43
N ASP A 268 15.93 19.22 -12.71
CA ASP A 268 16.86 20.21 -13.28
C ASP A 268 18.20 19.57 -13.69
N LEU A 269 18.74 18.68 -12.86
CA LEU A 269 19.94 17.90 -13.17
C LEU A 269 19.73 16.98 -14.38
N GLU A 270 18.56 16.34 -14.50
CA GLU A 270 18.23 15.50 -15.66
C GLU A 270 18.15 16.32 -16.95
N LYS A 271 17.55 17.52 -16.91
CA LYS A 271 17.52 18.45 -18.05
C LYS A 271 18.91 18.94 -18.43
N THR A 272 19.70 19.35 -17.43
CA THR A 272 21.08 19.83 -17.65
C THR A 272 21.95 18.73 -18.23
N ASN A 273 21.88 17.51 -17.69
CA ASN A 273 22.62 16.36 -18.20
C ASN A 273 22.24 16.04 -19.66
N LYS A 274 20.95 16.13 -20.01
CA LYS A 274 20.51 15.98 -21.39
C LYS A 274 21.12 17.04 -22.30
N SER A 275 21.04 18.32 -21.93
CA SER A 275 21.61 19.43 -22.71
C SER A 275 23.12 19.27 -22.89
N LEU A 276 23.85 18.96 -21.83
CA LEU A 276 25.31 18.75 -21.88
C LEU A 276 25.68 17.58 -22.78
N ARG A 277 24.90 16.50 -22.78
CA ARG A 277 25.11 15.36 -23.71
C ARG A 277 24.87 15.76 -25.16
N GLU A 278 23.83 16.56 -25.43
CA GLU A 278 23.57 17.10 -26.77
C GLU A 278 24.74 17.99 -27.24
N ASP A 279 25.25 18.90 -26.40
CA ASP A 279 26.41 19.75 -26.71
C ASP A 279 27.68 18.93 -26.98
N ILE A 280 27.93 17.88 -26.18
CA ILE A 280 29.06 16.96 -26.38
C ILE A 280 28.93 16.23 -27.72
N CYS A 281 27.72 15.78 -28.09
CA CYS A 281 27.48 15.15 -29.39
C CYS A 281 27.76 16.11 -30.54
N ILE A 282 27.34 17.38 -30.41
CA ILE A 282 27.64 18.43 -31.41
C ILE A 282 29.16 18.60 -31.57
N TYR A 283 29.91 18.77 -30.47
CA TYR A 283 31.36 18.91 -30.53
C TYR A 283 32.06 17.70 -31.17
N LYS A 284 31.63 16.48 -30.81
CA LYS A 284 32.13 15.25 -31.44
C LYS A 284 31.81 15.24 -32.94
N GLY A 285 30.62 15.68 -33.34
CA GLY A 285 30.24 15.84 -34.74
C GLY A 285 31.18 16.78 -35.49
N GLU A 286 31.47 17.96 -34.93
CA GLU A 286 32.42 18.90 -35.54
C GLU A 286 33.84 18.31 -35.67
N ASP A 287 34.32 17.60 -34.66
CA ASP A 287 35.62 16.93 -34.70
C ASP A 287 35.68 15.83 -35.77
N LEU A 288 34.63 15.02 -35.90
CA LEU A 288 34.52 14.01 -36.95
C LEU A 288 34.49 14.65 -38.35
N LEU A 289 33.81 15.79 -38.49
CA LEU A 289 33.77 16.51 -39.75
C LEU A 289 35.15 17.04 -40.15
N ARG A 290 35.94 17.56 -39.21
CA ARG A 290 37.33 18.00 -39.45
C ARG A 290 38.25 16.87 -39.88
N HIS A 291 38.01 15.65 -39.38
CA HIS A 291 38.76 14.44 -39.72
C HIS A 291 38.11 13.61 -40.85
N SER A 292 37.07 14.13 -41.51
CA SER A 292 36.46 13.46 -42.65
C SER A 292 37.45 13.37 -43.82
N PHE A 293 37.37 12.29 -44.60
CA PHE A 293 38.17 12.14 -45.81
C PHE A 293 37.30 12.32 -47.05
N LYS A 294 37.90 12.74 -48.17
CA LYS A 294 37.17 13.01 -49.42
C LYS A 294 37.50 11.99 -50.49
N ILE A 295 36.47 11.57 -51.22
CA ILE A 295 36.58 10.82 -52.47
C ILE A 295 35.77 11.61 -53.52
N ASN A 296 36.43 12.03 -54.60
CA ASN A 296 35.87 12.99 -55.56
C ASN A 296 35.38 14.26 -54.83
N ASN A 297 34.11 14.64 -54.98
CA ASN A 297 33.50 15.79 -54.32
C ASN A 297 32.64 15.40 -53.09
N THR A 298 32.78 14.17 -52.60
CA THR A 298 32.00 13.59 -51.49
C THR A 298 32.88 13.40 -50.27
N SER A 299 32.41 13.88 -49.11
CA SER A 299 33.06 13.69 -47.81
C SER A 299 32.52 12.43 -47.14
N PHE A 300 33.39 11.67 -46.48
CA PHE A 300 33.04 10.46 -45.74
C PHE A 300 33.50 10.57 -44.29
N ILE A 301 32.63 10.15 -43.39
CA ILE A 301 32.98 9.81 -42.00
C ILE A 301 32.70 8.33 -41.82
N SER A 302 33.72 7.56 -41.43
CA SER A 302 33.57 6.18 -40.97
C SER A 302 34.18 6.05 -39.58
N LYS A 303 33.37 5.74 -38.57
CA LYS A 303 33.83 5.66 -37.18
C LYS A 303 33.07 4.61 -36.38
N ILE A 304 33.79 3.74 -35.70
CA ILE A 304 33.25 2.89 -34.63
C ILE A 304 33.48 3.59 -33.29
N PHE A 305 32.43 3.70 -32.49
CA PHE A 305 32.46 4.23 -31.14
C PHE A 305 32.41 3.10 -30.13
N ASP A 306 33.30 3.17 -29.14
CA ASP A 306 33.24 2.36 -27.94
C ASP A 306 32.35 3.03 -26.91
N ASN A 307 31.40 2.28 -26.37
CA ASN A 307 30.50 2.69 -25.28
C ASN A 307 29.66 3.95 -25.57
N MET A 308 29.15 4.07 -26.80
CA MET A 308 28.18 5.11 -27.19
C MET A 308 26.95 4.44 -27.79
N ASP A 309 25.76 4.75 -27.32
CA ASP A 309 24.54 4.14 -27.83
C ASP A 309 24.08 4.77 -29.17
N LEU A 310 23.15 4.11 -29.86
CA LEU A 310 22.60 4.63 -31.12
C LEU A 310 21.85 5.97 -30.97
N LYS A 311 21.37 6.35 -29.77
CA LYS A 311 20.68 7.62 -29.58
C LYS A 311 21.67 8.77 -29.65
N GLU A 312 22.83 8.64 -29.00
CA GLU A 312 23.92 9.62 -29.08
C GLU A 312 24.47 9.71 -30.51
N ILE A 313 24.69 8.58 -31.18
CA ILE A 313 25.12 8.57 -32.59
C ILE A 313 24.08 9.24 -33.50
N SER A 314 22.79 9.03 -33.24
CA SER A 314 21.72 9.68 -34.00
C SER A 314 21.73 11.20 -33.81
N LEU A 315 22.03 11.69 -32.60
CA LEU A 315 22.18 13.14 -32.35
C LEU A 315 23.35 13.72 -33.17
N ILE A 316 24.51 13.05 -33.16
CA ILE A 316 25.66 13.42 -33.99
C ILE A 316 25.27 13.45 -35.47
N SER A 317 24.64 12.37 -35.95
CA SER A 317 24.30 12.22 -37.36
C SER A 317 23.29 13.26 -37.82
N ASN A 318 22.28 13.55 -37.01
CA ASN A 318 21.29 14.59 -37.30
C ASN A 318 21.92 15.97 -37.36
N TYR A 319 22.83 16.30 -36.45
CA TYR A 319 23.56 17.58 -36.48
C TYR A 319 24.37 17.74 -37.79
N LEU A 320 25.03 16.66 -38.23
CA LEU A 320 25.85 16.64 -39.45
C LEU A 320 25.03 16.50 -40.75
N SER A 321 23.74 16.19 -40.67
CA SER A 321 22.88 15.94 -41.84
C SER A 321 22.58 17.20 -42.67
N ASN A 322 23.02 18.38 -42.23
CA ASN A 322 22.94 19.63 -43.00
C ASN A 322 23.94 19.72 -44.17
N SER A 323 24.88 18.76 -44.30
CA SER A 323 25.83 18.72 -45.40
C SER A 323 25.33 17.85 -46.56
N ASN A 324 25.15 18.47 -47.72
CA ASN A 324 24.67 17.80 -48.94
C ASN A 324 25.69 16.85 -49.59
N THR A 325 26.92 16.78 -49.05
CA THR A 325 28.02 15.99 -49.62
C THR A 325 28.63 15.01 -48.62
N LEU A 326 28.05 14.88 -47.42
CA LEU A 326 28.63 14.09 -46.33
C LEU A 326 27.92 12.74 -46.16
N ILE A 327 28.61 11.66 -46.48
CA ILE A 327 28.18 10.30 -46.18
C ILE A 327 28.75 9.87 -44.83
N GLN A 328 27.90 9.29 -43.99
CA GLN A 328 28.21 8.95 -42.60
C GLN A 328 28.01 7.47 -42.38
N LEU A 329 29.04 6.78 -41.89
CA LEU A 329 29.02 5.37 -41.51
C LEU A 329 29.49 5.25 -40.06
N TYR A 330 28.58 4.92 -39.15
CA TYR A 330 28.88 4.80 -37.73
C TYR A 330 28.66 3.38 -37.25
N GLY A 331 29.61 2.88 -36.45
CA GLY A 331 29.44 1.70 -35.63
C GLY A 331 29.40 2.06 -34.15
N SER A 332 28.75 1.24 -33.36
CA SER A 332 28.68 1.32 -31.91
C SER A 332 28.93 -0.05 -31.30
N ILE A 333 29.83 -0.08 -30.32
CA ILE A 333 30.01 -1.20 -29.41
C ILE A 333 29.44 -0.74 -28.07
N TYR A 334 28.22 -1.16 -27.74
CA TYR A 334 27.52 -0.76 -26.52
C TYR A 334 26.89 -1.98 -25.86
N GLU A 335 27.16 -2.18 -24.55
CA GLU A 335 26.70 -3.34 -23.77
C GLU A 335 26.92 -4.69 -24.51
N GLU A 336 28.14 -4.90 -25.03
CA GLU A 336 28.54 -6.10 -25.79
C GLU A 336 27.72 -6.38 -27.06
N LYS A 337 27.06 -5.36 -27.63
CA LYS A 337 26.31 -5.47 -28.89
C LYS A 337 26.90 -4.56 -29.95
N GLY A 338 27.02 -5.10 -31.16
CA GLY A 338 27.36 -4.34 -32.36
C GLY A 338 26.12 -3.64 -32.90
N GLN A 339 26.19 -2.34 -33.08
CA GLN A 339 25.15 -1.52 -33.70
C GLN A 339 25.75 -0.65 -34.77
N PHE A 340 24.96 -0.25 -35.77
CA PHE A 340 25.40 0.66 -36.81
C PHE A 340 24.32 1.67 -37.19
N LEU A 341 24.77 2.81 -37.70
CA LEU A 341 23.95 3.84 -38.31
C LEU A 341 24.66 4.35 -39.56
N ILE A 342 23.96 4.35 -40.69
CA ILE A 342 24.47 4.87 -41.95
C ILE A 342 23.50 5.93 -42.44
N ASN A 343 24.04 7.08 -42.80
CA ASN A 343 23.28 8.22 -43.29
C ASN A 343 23.92 8.76 -44.58
N ILE A 344 23.12 8.92 -45.62
CA ILE A 344 23.49 9.57 -46.87
C ILE A 344 22.63 10.82 -47.10
N PRO A 345 23.18 11.89 -47.71
CA PRO A 345 22.41 13.05 -48.10
C PRO A 345 21.35 12.72 -49.16
N LYS A 346 20.27 13.49 -49.21
CA LYS A 346 19.13 13.27 -50.14
C LYS A 346 19.51 13.52 -51.59
N GLU A 347 20.58 14.26 -51.83
CA GLU A 347 21.10 14.65 -53.14
C GLU A 347 21.75 13.48 -53.89
N PHE A 348 22.13 12.41 -53.19
CA PHE A 348 22.65 11.20 -53.82
C PHE A 348 21.50 10.33 -54.32
N ASP A 349 21.57 9.88 -55.58
CA ASP A 349 20.64 8.90 -56.17
C ASP A 349 20.99 7.48 -55.70
N ILE A 350 21.06 7.29 -54.39
CA ILE A 350 21.39 6.03 -53.73
C ILE A 350 20.23 5.65 -52.81
N ASN A 351 19.81 4.40 -52.86
CA ASN A 351 18.79 3.87 -51.96
C ASN A 351 19.43 2.88 -50.98
N LEU A 352 19.67 3.32 -49.73
CA LEU A 352 20.29 2.49 -48.69
C LEU A 352 19.50 1.23 -48.38
N LYS A 353 18.20 1.14 -48.69
CA LYS A 353 17.43 -0.11 -48.52
C LYS A 353 17.89 -1.21 -49.47
N ASN A 354 18.33 -0.85 -50.67
CA ASN A 354 18.85 -1.82 -51.63
C ASN A 354 20.23 -2.30 -51.16
N ILE A 355 21.11 -1.36 -50.79
CA ILE A 355 22.44 -1.71 -50.24
C ILE A 355 22.30 -2.56 -48.97
N LEU A 356 21.36 -2.22 -48.07
CA LEU A 356 21.10 -3.02 -46.87
C LEU A 356 20.69 -4.46 -47.21
N LYS A 357 19.87 -4.69 -48.24
CA LYS A 357 19.51 -6.04 -48.67
C LYS A 357 20.73 -6.82 -49.12
N ASP A 358 21.56 -6.23 -49.97
CA ASP A 358 22.77 -6.87 -50.50
C ASP A 358 23.75 -7.20 -49.36
N VAL A 359 23.99 -6.26 -48.44
CA VAL A 359 24.88 -6.48 -47.29
C VAL A 359 24.29 -7.51 -46.30
N SER A 360 22.96 -7.64 -46.24
CA SER A 360 22.29 -8.66 -45.40
C SER A 360 22.44 -10.09 -45.95
N GLU A 361 22.90 -10.28 -47.19
CA GLU A 361 23.26 -11.61 -47.71
C GLU A 361 24.61 -12.09 -47.15
N GLU A 362 25.49 -11.15 -46.81
CA GLU A 362 26.84 -11.41 -46.28
C GLU A 362 26.87 -11.44 -44.74
N PHE A 363 26.04 -10.63 -44.08
CA PHE A 363 26.06 -10.44 -42.62
C PHE A 363 24.68 -10.65 -41.98
N ASN A 364 24.66 -11.20 -40.76
CA ASN A 364 23.42 -11.37 -39.99
C ASN A 364 22.97 -10.06 -39.33
N ILE A 365 22.21 -9.27 -40.08
CA ILE A 365 21.76 -7.93 -39.68
C ILE A 365 20.32 -7.96 -39.19
N LYS A 366 20.04 -7.27 -38.08
CA LYS A 366 18.68 -6.93 -37.64
C LYS A 366 18.52 -5.42 -37.63
N GLY A 367 17.91 -4.87 -38.68
CA GLY A 367 17.81 -3.43 -38.85
C GLY A 367 16.93 -3.01 -40.01
N GLY A 368 16.84 -1.70 -40.20
CA GLY A 368 16.04 -1.09 -41.26
C GLY A 368 16.16 0.42 -41.24
N GLY A 369 15.35 1.09 -42.06
CA GLY A 369 15.34 2.54 -42.11
C GLY A 369 14.64 3.12 -43.33
N SER A 370 15.05 4.31 -43.72
CA SER A 370 14.63 5.03 -44.92
C SER A 370 15.64 4.82 -46.07
N PRO A 371 15.36 5.30 -47.29
CA PRO A 371 16.36 5.31 -48.35
C PRO A 371 17.64 6.11 -48.02
N GLN A 372 17.57 7.06 -47.08
CA GLN A 372 18.69 7.92 -46.68
C GLN A 372 19.35 7.52 -45.37
N THR A 373 18.67 6.80 -44.50
CA THR A 373 19.20 6.43 -43.19
C THR A 373 18.81 5.01 -42.85
N ILE A 374 19.78 4.16 -42.57
CA ILE A 374 19.57 2.80 -42.06
C ILE A 374 20.29 2.63 -40.73
N GLN A 375 19.72 1.83 -39.85
CA GLN A 375 20.33 1.49 -38.58
C GLN A 375 19.96 0.06 -38.19
N GLY A 376 20.80 -0.57 -37.39
CA GLY A 376 20.56 -1.95 -36.98
C GLY A 376 21.56 -2.47 -35.98
N GLY A 377 21.32 -3.71 -35.56
CA GLY A 377 22.27 -4.51 -34.81
C GLY A 377 22.94 -5.56 -35.70
N CYS A 378 24.16 -5.91 -35.33
CA CYS A 378 24.97 -6.99 -35.89
C CYS A 378 25.82 -7.63 -34.78
N SER A 379 26.57 -8.69 -35.11
CA SER A 379 27.56 -9.24 -34.17
C SER A 379 28.73 -8.26 -34.02
N LEU A 380 29.46 -8.34 -32.90
CA LEU A 380 30.65 -7.50 -32.69
C LEU A 380 31.76 -7.80 -33.71
N GLU A 381 31.94 -9.08 -34.04
CA GLU A 381 32.96 -9.55 -34.99
C GLU A 381 32.70 -9.05 -36.41
N ASP A 382 31.41 -8.88 -36.77
CA ASP A 382 31.01 -8.44 -38.09
C ASP A 382 31.00 -6.92 -38.26
N LEU A 383 30.97 -6.14 -37.16
CA LEU A 383 30.68 -4.69 -37.23
C LEU A 383 31.63 -3.92 -38.15
N GLU A 384 32.93 -4.15 -38.05
CA GLU A 384 33.93 -3.48 -38.89
C GLU A 384 33.81 -3.89 -40.37
N ASN A 385 33.67 -5.20 -40.62
CA ASN A 385 33.51 -5.75 -41.97
C ASN A 385 32.21 -5.27 -42.63
N LEU A 386 31.14 -5.16 -41.84
CA LEU A 386 29.84 -4.64 -42.25
C LEU A 386 29.95 -3.18 -42.69
N LEU A 387 30.58 -2.31 -41.88
CA LEU A 387 30.79 -0.90 -42.27
C LEU A 387 31.64 -0.79 -43.54
N ASN A 388 32.66 -1.64 -43.69
CA ASN A 388 33.46 -1.70 -44.91
C ASN A 388 32.65 -2.14 -46.14
N SER A 389 31.76 -3.13 -46.02
CA SER A 389 30.89 -3.58 -47.12
C SER A 389 29.93 -2.46 -47.56
N PHE A 390 29.32 -1.74 -46.59
CA PHE A 390 28.54 -0.54 -46.89
C PHE A 390 29.37 0.54 -47.58
N PHE A 391 30.57 0.82 -47.09
CA PHE A 391 31.46 1.81 -47.69
C PHE A 391 31.79 1.49 -49.15
N VAL A 392 32.15 0.24 -49.47
CA VAL A 392 32.48 -0.19 -50.83
C VAL A 392 31.28 -0.04 -51.76
N LYS A 393 30.11 -0.57 -51.38
CA LYS A 393 28.90 -0.50 -52.22
C LYS A 393 28.43 0.95 -52.44
N ILE A 394 28.49 1.80 -51.43
CA ILE A 394 28.16 3.22 -51.57
C ILE A 394 29.17 3.92 -52.50
N LYS A 395 30.46 3.60 -52.37
CA LYS A 395 31.52 4.16 -53.21
C LYS A 395 31.36 3.81 -54.68
N GLU A 396 30.84 2.62 -55.02
CA GLU A 396 30.59 2.21 -56.41
C GLU A 396 29.43 2.98 -57.07
N CYS A 397 28.55 3.59 -56.28
CA CYS A 397 27.40 4.37 -56.76
C CYS A 397 27.69 5.87 -56.92
N ILE A 398 28.88 6.35 -56.54
CA ILE A 398 29.32 7.76 -56.64
C ILE A 398 30.51 7.91 -57.58
#